data_AF-A0A210PLV0-F1
#
_entry.id   AF-A0A210PLV0-F1
#
_cell.length_a   1.000
_cell.length_b   1.000
_cell.length_c   1.000
_cell.angle_alpha   90.00
_cell.angle_beta   90.00
_cell.angle_gamma   90.00
#
_symmetry.space_group_name_H-M   'P 1'
#
loop_
_entity.id
_entity.type
_entity.pdbx_description
1 polymer ?
#
loop_
_entity_poly.entity_id
_entity_poly.type
_entity_poly.pdbx_seq_one_letter_code
_entity_poly.pdbx_strand_id
1 'polypeptide(L)'
;METRRAVAVKNIRPVECIQLHPVSTVVNKSCNNTPDCIEPIDLKKPKKSASSNLMMSWLSKPKKEGVSAVKVSESPPKKKKKTESSVMMGWLNKTKKS
;
A
#
# COMPACT_ATOMS: atom_id res chain seq x y z
N MET A 1 38.51 39.04 -26.50
CA MET A 1 37.32 38.36 -27.07
C MET A 1 37.00 37.17 -26.19
N GLU A 2 35.80 37.11 -25.63
CA GLU A 2 35.41 35.97 -24.80
C GLU A 2 35.11 34.76 -25.70
N THR A 3 35.69 33.59 -25.39
CA THR A 3 35.62 32.41 -26.24
C THR A 3 34.25 31.75 -26.16
N ARG A 4 33.78 31.10 -27.24
CA ARG A 4 32.49 30.38 -27.26
C ARG A 4 32.33 29.40 -26.09
N ARG A 5 33.44 28.78 -25.66
CA ARG A 5 33.52 27.90 -24.49
C ARG A 5 33.15 28.64 -23.20
N ALA A 6 33.66 29.85 -22.98
CA ALA A 6 33.37 30.63 -21.78
C ALA A 6 31.89 31.03 -21.70
N VAL A 7 31.27 31.36 -22.84
CA VAL A 7 29.83 31.66 -22.91
C VAL A 7 28.98 30.42 -22.60
N ALA A 8 29.37 29.24 -23.09
CA ALA A 8 28.65 28.00 -22.86
C ALA A 8 28.62 27.61 -21.36
N VAL A 9 29.74 27.78 -20.65
CA VAL A 9 29.81 27.46 -19.21
C VAL A 9 28.88 28.34 -18.38
N LYS A 10 28.72 29.63 -18.74
CA LYS A 10 27.81 30.56 -18.06
C LYS A 10 26.33 30.16 -18.15
N ASN A 11 25.96 29.33 -19.14
CA ASN A 11 24.59 28.87 -19.33
C ASN A 11 24.26 27.60 -18.52
N ILE A 12 25.27 26.90 -17.99
CA ILE A 12 25.08 25.72 -17.16
C ILE A 12 24.80 26.18 -15.73
N ARG A 13 23.53 26.38 -15.41
CA ARG A 13 23.05 26.81 -14.09
C ARG A 13 21.78 26.06 -13.70
N PRO A 14 21.51 25.90 -12.39
CA PRO A 14 20.24 25.37 -11.92
C PRO A 14 19.06 26.18 -12.46
N VAL A 15 17.93 25.52 -12.71
CA VAL A 15 16.68 26.13 -13.17
C VAL A 15 15.57 25.72 -12.21
N GLU A 16 14.85 26.70 -11.67
CA GLU A 16 13.78 26.47 -10.69
C GLU A 16 12.42 26.16 -11.35
N CYS A 17 12.23 26.52 -12.62
CA CYS A 17 10.96 26.46 -13.32
C CYS A 17 10.73 25.13 -14.08
N ILE A 18 10.93 23.98 -13.42
CA ILE A 18 10.70 22.67 -14.04
C ILE A 18 9.42 22.06 -13.49
N GLN A 19 8.47 21.72 -14.37
CA GLN A 19 7.25 21.01 -13.98
C GLN A 19 7.51 19.50 -13.97
N LEU A 20 7.06 18.83 -12.90
CA LEU A 20 7.21 17.39 -12.71
C LEU A 20 5.84 16.77 -12.44
N HIS A 21 5.63 15.55 -12.92
CA HIS A 21 4.46 14.74 -12.62
C HIS A 21 4.88 13.33 -12.21
N PRO A 22 4.16 12.69 -11.27
CA PRO A 22 4.38 11.29 -10.93
C PRO A 22 4.05 10.38 -12.12
N VAL A 23 4.82 9.30 -12.28
CA VAL A 23 4.68 8.30 -13.34
C VAL A 23 4.68 6.87 -12.77
N SER A 24 4.41 5.90 -13.63
CA SER A 24 4.40 4.46 -13.32
C SER A 24 5.78 3.94 -12.92
N THR A 25 5.83 2.91 -12.09
CA THR A 25 7.09 2.17 -11.80
C THR A 25 7.60 1.37 -13.00
N VAL A 26 6.83 1.30 -14.08
CA VAL A 26 7.23 0.68 -15.36
C VAL A 26 8.50 1.31 -15.91
N VAL A 27 8.74 2.61 -15.66
CA VAL A 27 9.95 3.34 -16.06
C VAL A 27 11.24 2.80 -15.42
N ASN A 28 11.15 2.08 -14.30
CA ASN A 28 12.33 1.59 -13.57
C ASN A 28 13.13 0.54 -14.34
N LYS A 29 12.51 -0.14 -15.31
CA LYS A 29 13.20 -1.09 -16.19
C LYS A 29 13.59 -0.37 -17.46
N SER A 30 14.89 -0.13 -17.64
CA SER A 30 15.48 0.62 -18.76
C SER A 30 15.10 0.10 -20.16
N CYS A 31 14.76 -1.19 -20.26
CA CYS A 31 14.35 -1.81 -21.52
C CYS A 31 12.88 -1.53 -21.88
N ASN A 32 12.08 -0.95 -20.99
CA ASN A 32 10.69 -0.60 -21.26
C ASN A 32 10.61 0.72 -22.04
N ASN A 33 10.12 0.66 -23.27
CA ASN A 33 9.90 1.81 -24.14
C ASN A 33 8.41 1.91 -24.51
N THR A 34 7.58 2.15 -23.50
CA THR A 34 6.11 2.24 -23.64
C THR A 34 5.63 3.61 -23.18
N PRO A 35 4.49 4.12 -23.70
CA PRO A 35 3.95 5.43 -23.30
C PRO A 35 3.62 5.51 -21.80
N ASP A 36 3.36 4.39 -21.13
CA ASP A 36 3.15 4.31 -19.67
C ASP A 36 4.35 4.82 -18.85
N CYS A 37 5.56 4.88 -19.43
CA CYS A 37 6.75 5.43 -18.77
C CYS A 37 6.69 6.95 -18.56
N ILE A 38 5.90 7.66 -19.37
CA ILE A 38 5.73 9.13 -19.30
C ILE A 38 4.32 9.54 -18.91
N GLU A 39 3.38 8.60 -18.87
CA GLU A 39 1.99 8.89 -18.57
C GLU A 39 1.84 9.37 -17.10
N PRO A 40 1.20 10.53 -16.86
CA PRO A 40 0.96 11.02 -15.50
C PRO A 40 0.01 10.10 -14.73
N ILE A 41 0.34 9.81 -13.47
CA ILE A 41 -0.51 9.01 -12.58
C ILE A 41 -1.09 9.85 -11.46
N ASP A 42 -2.38 9.70 -11.19
CA ASP A 42 -3.01 10.32 -10.02
C ASP A 42 -2.83 9.46 -8.77
N LEU A 43 -1.90 9.85 -7.90
CA LEU A 43 -1.65 9.16 -6.63
C LEU A 43 -2.82 9.28 -5.63
N LYS A 44 -3.72 10.24 -5.83
CA LYS A 44 -4.88 10.44 -4.95
C LYS A 44 -6.04 9.51 -5.31
N LYS A 45 -6.00 8.85 -6.48
CA LYS A 45 -7.00 7.85 -6.87
C LYS A 45 -6.54 6.49 -6.36
N PRO A 46 -7.14 5.95 -5.28
CA PRO A 46 -6.81 4.60 -4.85
C PRO A 46 -7.11 3.64 -6.00
N LYS A 47 -6.12 2.82 -6.35
CA LYS A 47 -6.32 1.71 -7.28
C LYS A 47 -7.41 0.83 -6.69
N LYS A 48 -8.58 0.78 -7.34
CA LYS A 48 -9.71 -0.08 -6.97
C LYS A 48 -9.35 -1.53 -7.23
N SER A 49 -8.43 -2.08 -6.45
CA SER A 49 -8.15 -3.51 -6.41
C SER A 49 -9.32 -4.23 -5.77
N ALA A 50 -9.62 -5.44 -6.22
CA ALA A 50 -10.66 -6.28 -5.61
C ALA A 50 -10.44 -6.43 -4.09
N SER A 51 -9.19 -6.52 -3.64
CA SER A 51 -8.83 -6.56 -2.22
C SER A 51 -9.12 -5.24 -1.49
N SER A 52 -8.88 -4.09 -2.12
CA SER A 52 -9.16 -2.77 -1.55
C SER A 52 -10.67 -2.54 -1.36
N ASN A 53 -11.48 -2.97 -2.33
CA ASN A 53 -12.94 -2.87 -2.25
C ASN A 53 -13.50 -3.72 -1.09
N LEU A 54 -12.99 -4.94 -0.91
CA LEU A 54 -13.38 -5.81 0.20
C LEU A 54 -13.02 -5.17 1.56
N MET A 55 -11.80 -4.63 1.68
CA MET A 55 -11.36 -3.97 2.90
C MET A 55 -12.21 -2.73 3.24
N MET A 56 -12.55 -1.91 2.25
CA MET A 56 -13.44 -0.76 2.44
C MET A 56 -14.84 -1.18 2.90
N SER A 57 -15.38 -2.28 2.36
CA SER A 57 -16.67 -2.83 2.80
C SER A 57 -16.66 -3.33 4.24
N TRP A 58 -15.51 -3.79 4.73
CA TRP A 58 -15.33 -4.20 6.12
C TRP A 58 -15.22 -3.00 7.07
N LEU A 59 -14.49 -1.97 6.66
CA LEU A 59 -14.30 -0.73 7.44
C LEU A 59 -15.56 0.12 7.52
N SER A 60 -16.45 0.04 6.53
CA SER A 60 -17.67 0.86 6.47
C SER A 60 -18.81 0.35 7.36
N LYS A 61 -18.59 -0.72 8.15
CA LYS A 61 -19.61 -1.24 9.07
C LYS A 61 -19.69 -0.35 10.32
N PRO A 62 -20.83 0.31 10.60
CA PRO A 62 -20.95 1.15 11.78
C PRO A 62 -20.83 0.31 13.06
N LYS A 63 -19.93 0.70 13.96
CA LYS A 63 -19.95 0.22 15.35
C LYS A 63 -21.19 0.80 16.02
N LYS A 64 -22.22 -0.02 16.21
CA LYS A 64 -23.28 0.31 17.16
C LYS A 64 -22.71 0.18 18.57
N GLU A 65 -22.56 1.32 19.24
CA GLU A 65 -22.34 1.39 20.67
C GLU A 65 -23.65 1.08 21.40
N GLY A 66 -23.58 0.16 22.39
CA GLY A 66 -24.50 0.00 23.52
C GLY A 66 -25.94 -0.47 23.25
N VAL A 67 -26.33 -1.64 23.80
CA VAL A 67 -27.44 -1.82 24.76
C VAL A 67 -27.41 -3.28 25.26
N SER A 68 -27.33 -3.41 26.58
CA SER A 68 -27.52 -4.63 27.37
C SER A 68 -28.96 -5.17 27.31
N ALA A 69 -29.15 -6.49 27.19
CA ALA A 69 -30.09 -7.27 28.01
C ALA A 69 -30.12 -8.75 27.58
N VAL A 70 -30.03 -9.59 28.59
CA VAL A 70 -29.92 -11.05 28.64
C VAL A 70 -31.25 -11.78 28.33
N LYS A 71 -31.21 -12.93 27.63
CA LYS A 71 -31.81 -14.19 28.14
C LYS A 71 -31.29 -15.45 27.45
N VAL A 72 -31.09 -16.45 28.31
CA VAL A 72 -30.34 -17.69 28.17
C VAL A 72 -31.28 -18.85 27.83
N SER A 73 -30.85 -19.79 26.99
CA SER A 73 -31.32 -21.18 27.06
C SER A 73 -30.23 -22.15 26.59
N GLU A 74 -29.60 -22.78 27.59
CA GLU A 74 -29.09 -24.17 27.66
C GLU A 74 -28.02 -24.69 26.66
N SER A 75 -27.11 -25.52 27.17
CA SER A 75 -25.88 -26.04 26.55
C SER A 75 -25.82 -27.58 26.71
N PRO A 76 -24.87 -28.39 26.13
CA PRO A 76 -23.81 -28.15 25.12
C PRO A 76 -23.77 -29.29 24.01
N PRO A 77 -22.74 -29.46 23.11
CA PRO A 77 -21.36 -29.83 23.45
C PRO A 77 -20.27 -28.92 22.83
N LYS A 78 -19.14 -28.88 23.53
CA LYS A 78 -17.97 -28.02 23.32
C LYS A 78 -17.22 -28.34 22.02
N LYS A 79 -17.21 -27.41 21.05
CA LYS A 79 -16.13 -27.33 20.04
C LYS A 79 -15.07 -26.35 20.55
N LYS A 80 -13.88 -26.87 20.84
CA LYS A 80 -12.73 -26.10 21.35
C LYS A 80 -12.38 -25.00 20.35
N LYS A 81 -12.66 -23.74 20.67
CA LYS A 81 -12.13 -22.58 19.94
C LYS A 81 -10.61 -22.59 20.14
N LYS A 82 -9.85 -22.71 19.06
CA LYS A 82 -8.41 -22.46 19.11
C LYS A 82 -8.24 -21.00 19.49
N THR A 83 -7.76 -20.77 20.71
CA THR A 83 -7.40 -19.45 21.19
C THR A 83 -6.23 -18.93 20.36
N GLU A 84 -6.11 -17.62 20.22
CA GLU A 84 -5.00 -16.99 19.47
C GLU A 84 -3.63 -17.44 20.00
N SER A 85 -3.56 -17.73 21.31
CA SER A 85 -2.41 -18.34 21.95
C SER A 85 -2.05 -19.71 21.36
N SER A 86 -3.02 -20.55 21.01
CA SER A 86 -2.78 -21.86 20.37
C SER A 86 -2.23 -21.73 18.96
N VAL A 87 -2.56 -20.64 18.25
CA VAL A 87 -2.01 -20.37 16.91
C VAL A 87 -0.58 -19.88 17.05
N MET A 88 -0.30 -18.91 17.93
CA MET A 88 1.04 -18.37 18.15
C MET A 88 2.06 -19.44 18.55
N MET A 89 1.68 -20.39 19.42
CA MET A 89 2.56 -21.48 19.84
C MET A 89 2.92 -22.44 18.69
N GLY A 90 2.05 -22.61 17.70
CA GLY A 90 2.32 -23.44 16.52
C GLY A 90 3.43 -22.86 15.62
N TRP A 91 3.57 -21.54 15.61
CA TRP A 91 4.60 -20.85 14.83
C TRP A 91 5.94 -20.87 15.57
N LEU A 92 5.91 -20.67 16.89
CA LEU A 92 7.10 -20.69 17.73
C LEU A 92 7.81 -22.06 17.71
N ASN A 93 7.04 -23.14 17.64
CA ASN A 93 7.60 -24.49 17.65
C ASN A 93 8.13 -24.95 16.27
N LYS A 94 7.83 -24.22 15.19
CA LYS A 94 8.29 -24.53 13.82
C LYS A 94 9.77 -24.18 13.62
N THR A 95 10.30 -23.22 14.38
CA THR A 95 11.70 -22.74 14.26
C THR A 95 12.70 -23.56 15.08
N LYS A 96 12.22 -24.48 15.94
CA LYS A 96 13.04 -25.34 16.80
C LYS A 96 13.33 -26.71 16.20
N LYS A 97 12.89 -26.97 14.96
CA LYS A 97 13.09 -28.25 14.26
C LYS A 97 14.03 -28.02 13.08
N SER A 98 15.29 -27.78 13.40
CA SER A 98 16.45 -27.90 12.50
C SER A 98 17.49 -28.76 13.18
#